data_AF-A0A387H1F8-F1
#
_entry.id   AF-A0A387H1F8-F1
#
_cell.length_a   1.000
_cell.length_b   1.000
_cell.length_c   1.000
_cell.angle_alpha   90.00
_cell.angle_beta   90.00
_cell.angle_gamma   90.00
#
_symmetry.space_group_name_H-M   'P 1'
#
loop_
_entity.id
_entity.type
_entity.pdbx_description
1 polymer ?
#
loop_
_entity_poly.entity_id
_entity_poly.type
_entity_poly.pdbx_seq_one_letter_code
_entity_poly.pdbx_strand_id
1 'polypeptide(L)'
;MAAVIALGYCPKPLFSFPADRVLPANPFDLWLVLVPALAPLFPSCTVLLLRLLSWQLPQAVLIFLAVLVGSLGTMASVLAAVFAGGGDLMTFIHGASLSLAVAGSILLFKQLDPPNAPPTTGIVLLSVPTVVAIWSLAAGLVVAAQAQYLSGGRPFCIAIHGDEKPIASFAALRGLFFYTNRSGYKDADRWYFHSLLLVGNDKNMRAYNWSPRHMRFDYLADPDRMLVGLQSACVPKIAFLRYLSLF
;
A
#
# COMPACT_ATOMS: atom_id res chain seq x y z
N MET A 1 8.95 -8.68 -12.01
CA MET A 1 8.73 -8.81 -10.55
C MET A 1 9.11 -7.52 -9.84
N ALA A 2 10.38 -7.11 -9.83
CA ALA A 2 10.85 -5.90 -9.13
C ALA A 2 10.04 -4.61 -9.43
N ALA A 3 9.86 -4.26 -10.70
CA ALA A 3 9.07 -3.08 -11.09
C ALA A 3 7.59 -3.17 -10.68
N VAL A 4 7.01 -4.38 -10.76
CA VAL A 4 5.61 -4.62 -10.35
C VAL A 4 5.45 -4.44 -8.85
N ILE A 5 6.39 -4.98 -8.05
CA ILE A 5 6.43 -4.79 -6.59
C ILE A 5 6.56 -3.30 -6.26
N ALA A 6 7.49 -2.58 -6.90
CA ALA A 6 7.65 -1.14 -6.68
C ALA A 6 6.35 -0.37 -6.93
N LEU A 7 5.69 -0.59 -8.08
CA LEU A 7 4.45 0.09 -8.44
C LEU A 7 3.28 -0.28 -7.52
N GLY A 8 3.16 -1.56 -7.17
CA GLY A 8 2.07 -2.08 -6.35
C GLY A 8 2.11 -1.65 -4.88
N TYR A 9 3.29 -1.28 -4.36
CA TYR A 9 3.52 -0.99 -2.94
C TYR A 9 3.90 0.46 -2.64
N CYS A 10 4.55 1.20 -3.55
CA CYS A 10 5.19 2.47 -3.21
C CYS A 10 4.18 3.56 -2.82
N PRO A 11 4.02 3.92 -1.54
CA PRO A 11 2.83 4.56 -0.97
C PRO A 11 2.51 5.96 -1.51
N LYS A 12 3.47 6.61 -2.17
CA LYS A 12 3.41 7.96 -2.76
C LYS A 12 4.37 8.05 -3.96
N PRO A 13 4.33 9.11 -4.80
CA PRO A 13 5.51 9.47 -5.57
C PRO A 13 6.71 9.49 -4.62
N LEU A 14 7.81 8.85 -5.01
CA LEU A 14 9.05 8.78 -4.23
C LEU A 14 9.61 10.15 -3.79
N PHE A 15 9.04 11.24 -4.29
CA PHE A 15 9.49 12.62 -4.10
C PHE A 15 8.38 13.57 -3.62
N SER A 16 7.15 13.10 -3.35
CA SER A 16 6.12 13.97 -2.77
C SER A 16 6.19 13.92 -1.24
N PHE A 17 7.16 14.63 -0.68
CA PHE A 17 7.07 15.02 0.73
C PHE A 17 5.96 16.07 0.85
N PRO A 18 4.97 15.89 1.73
CA PRO A 18 4.02 16.95 2.03
C PRO A 18 4.83 18.18 2.47
N ALA A 19 4.70 19.31 1.78
CA ALA A 19 5.43 20.53 2.10
C ALA A 19 5.13 21.05 3.53
N ASP A 20 4.07 20.53 4.15
CA ASP A 20 3.58 20.79 5.49
C ASP A 20 4.11 19.81 6.57
N ARG A 21 4.79 18.71 6.21
CA ARG A 21 5.43 17.84 7.20
C ARG A 21 6.88 18.27 7.42
N VAL A 22 7.14 18.82 8.61
CA VAL A 22 8.49 19.03 9.13
C VAL A 22 9.23 17.69 9.06
N LEU A 23 10.34 17.64 8.30
CA LEU A 23 11.22 16.47 8.31
C LEU A 23 11.61 16.18 9.76
N PRO A 24 11.62 14.90 10.20
CA PRO A 24 12.00 14.60 11.57
C PRO A 24 13.38 15.19 11.86
N ALA A 25 13.48 16.00 12.92
CA ALA A 25 14.73 16.65 13.30
C ALA A 25 15.80 15.64 13.73
N ASN A 26 15.37 14.46 14.20
CA ASN A 26 16.24 13.37 14.58
C ASN A 26 16.51 12.46 13.37
N PRO A 27 17.79 12.17 13.03
CA PRO A 27 18.13 11.24 11.95
C PRO A 27 17.53 9.84 12.15
N PHE A 28 17.34 9.38 13.38
CA PHE A 28 16.72 8.09 13.67
C PHE A 28 15.27 8.02 13.18
N ASP A 29 14.49 9.06 13.46
CA ASP A 29 13.09 9.14 13.02
C ASP A 29 12.99 9.26 11.49
N LEU A 30 13.97 9.94 10.87
CA LEU A 30 14.08 9.99 9.41
C LEU A 30 14.31 8.59 8.83
N TRP A 31 15.19 7.78 9.44
CA TRP A 31 15.42 6.39 9.02
C TRP A 31 14.17 5.52 9.18
N LEU A 32 13.42 5.68 10.27
CA LEU A 32 12.17 4.96 10.51
C LEU A 32 11.11 5.26 9.43
N VAL A 33 11.11 6.46 8.84
CA VAL A 33 10.21 6.82 7.75
C VAL A 33 10.73 6.35 6.39
N LEU A 34 12.02 6.53 6.12
CA LEU A 34 12.61 6.25 4.81
C LEU A 34 12.73 4.76 4.51
N VAL A 35 13.14 3.94 5.48
CA VAL A 35 13.39 2.50 5.24
C VAL A 35 12.12 1.78 4.74
N PRO A 36 10.95 1.91 5.38
CA PRO A 36 9.72 1.30 4.87
C PRO A 36 9.26 1.90 3.53
N ALA A 37 9.46 3.19 3.32
CA ALA A 37 9.09 3.87 2.08
C ALA A 37 9.91 3.41 0.87
N LEU A 38 11.18 3.05 1.09
CA LEU A 38 12.11 2.60 0.06
C LEU A 38 12.16 1.07 -0.08
N ALA A 39 11.67 0.30 0.89
CA ALA A 39 11.64 -1.16 0.83
C ALA A 39 11.02 -1.73 -0.46
N PRO A 40 9.95 -1.15 -1.07
CA PRO A 40 9.43 -1.60 -2.37
C PRO A 40 10.42 -1.49 -3.53
N LEU A 41 11.43 -0.61 -3.41
CA LEU A 41 12.48 -0.43 -4.41
C LEU A 41 13.64 -1.39 -4.23
N PHE A 42 13.75 -2.05 -3.07
CA PHE A 42 14.87 -2.92 -2.75
C PHE A 42 15.12 -3.98 -3.85
N PRO A 43 14.10 -4.67 -4.40
CA PRO A 43 14.33 -5.60 -5.51
C PRO A 43 14.95 -4.95 -6.76
N SER A 44 14.53 -3.72 -7.08
CA SER A 44 15.08 -2.98 -8.23
C SER A 44 16.52 -2.53 -7.96
N CYS A 45 16.78 -2.02 -6.76
CA CYS A 45 18.13 -1.66 -6.32
C CYS A 45 19.06 -2.87 -6.33
N THR A 46 18.60 -4.04 -5.87
CA THR A 46 19.38 -5.28 -5.93
C THR A 46 19.74 -5.67 -7.35
N VAL A 47 18.78 -5.64 -8.29
CA VAL A 47 19.06 -5.95 -9.70
C VAL A 47 20.06 -4.97 -10.30
N LEU A 48 19.94 -3.67 -9.98
CA LEU A 48 20.88 -2.65 -10.45
C LEU A 48 22.27 -2.82 -9.83
N LEU A 49 22.36 -3.03 -8.52
CA LEU A 49 23.62 -3.26 -7.82
C LEU A 49 24.33 -4.51 -8.33
N LEU A 50 23.60 -5.59 -8.57
CA LEU A 50 24.17 -6.78 -9.20
C LEU A 50 24.73 -6.46 -10.58
N ARG A 51 23.98 -5.75 -11.43
CA ARG A 51 24.48 -5.38 -12.76
C ARG A 51 25.72 -4.48 -12.74
N LEU A 52 25.88 -3.66 -11.71
CA LEU A 52 26.93 -2.64 -11.62
C LEU A 52 28.15 -3.08 -10.80
N LEU A 53 27.92 -3.90 -9.77
CA LEU A 53 28.91 -4.36 -8.82
C LEU A 53 28.92 -5.88 -8.91
N SER A 54 30.02 -6.45 -9.40
CA SER A 54 30.27 -7.90 -9.41
C SER A 54 30.54 -8.45 -8.00
N TRP A 55 29.75 -8.01 -7.02
CA TRP A 55 29.92 -8.36 -5.63
C TRP A 55 29.45 -9.79 -5.39
N GLN A 56 30.37 -10.61 -4.89
CA GLN A 56 30.06 -11.96 -4.45
C GLN A 56 30.05 -12.01 -2.93
N LEU A 57 28.89 -12.27 -2.35
CA LEU A 57 28.75 -12.56 -0.93
C LEU A 57 28.69 -14.08 -0.72
N PRO A 58 29.31 -14.61 0.36
CA PRO A 58 29.20 -16.03 0.68
C PRO A 58 27.74 -16.45 0.86
N GLN A 59 27.37 -17.63 0.34
CA GLN A 59 26.00 -18.13 0.40
C GLN A 59 25.44 -18.20 1.83
N ALA A 60 26.27 -18.59 2.80
CA ALA A 60 25.86 -18.64 4.20
C ALA A 60 25.43 -17.25 4.72
N VAL A 61 26.13 -16.18 4.31
CA VAL A 61 25.80 -14.80 4.68
C VAL A 61 24.48 -14.37 4.06
N LEU A 62 24.27 -14.66 2.77
CA LEU A 62 23.01 -14.34 2.08
C LEU A 62 21.80 -15.06 2.71
N ILE A 63 21.94 -16.35 3.03
CA ILE A 63 20.89 -17.12 3.70
C ILE A 63 20.61 -16.55 5.09
N PHE A 64 21.65 -16.30 5.88
CA PHE A 64 21.51 -15.72 7.21
C PHE A 64 20.77 -14.37 7.17
N LEU A 65 21.19 -13.47 6.28
CA LEU A 65 20.55 -12.15 6.12
C LEU A 65 19.09 -12.26 5.66
N ALA A 66 18.80 -13.15 4.70
CA ALA A 66 17.44 -13.35 4.21
C ALA A 66 16.51 -13.90 5.31
N VAL A 67 16.98 -14.86 6.11
CA VAL A 67 16.23 -15.41 7.26
C VAL A 67 16.03 -14.34 8.32
N LEU A 68 17.07 -13.58 8.65
CA LEU A 68 17.00 -12.52 9.65
C LEU A 68 15.99 -11.44 9.25
N VAL A 69 16.09 -10.90 8.03
CA VAL A 69 15.19 -9.87 7.51
C VAL A 69 13.76 -10.39 7.37
N GLY A 70 13.58 -11.59 6.83
CA GLY A 70 12.26 -12.21 6.71
C GLY A 70 11.58 -12.40 8.06
N SER A 71 12.33 -12.88 9.06
CA SER A 71 11.80 -13.14 10.41
C SER A 71 11.49 -11.86 11.17
N LEU A 72 12.44 -10.90 11.20
CA LEU A 72 12.24 -9.61 11.88
C LEU A 72 11.11 -8.80 11.22
N GLY A 73 11.08 -8.76 9.90
CA GLY A 73 10.04 -8.05 9.16
C GLY A 73 8.65 -8.67 9.35
N THR A 74 8.55 -10.00 9.33
CA THR A 74 7.28 -10.69 9.62
C THR A 74 6.84 -10.45 11.07
N MET A 75 7.76 -10.52 12.04
CA MET A 75 7.45 -10.22 13.44
C MET A 75 6.97 -8.77 13.62
N ALA A 76 7.64 -7.80 13.00
CA ALA A 76 7.21 -6.41 13.00
C ALA A 76 5.83 -6.24 12.34
N SER A 77 5.52 -7.02 11.29
CA SER A 77 4.23 -7.00 10.62
C SER A 77 3.11 -7.57 11.50
N VAL A 78 3.40 -8.63 12.27
CA VAL A 78 2.46 -9.18 13.27
C VAL A 78 2.21 -8.15 14.37
N LEU A 79 3.26 -7.54 14.91
CA LEU A 79 3.11 -6.49 15.93
C LEU A 79 2.27 -5.32 15.39
N ALA A 80 2.56 -4.84 14.18
CA ALA A 80 1.78 -3.78 13.55
C ALA A 80 0.31 -4.19 13.33
N ALA A 81 0.06 -5.43 12.91
CA ALA A 81 -1.30 -5.95 12.71
C ALA A 81 -2.09 -6.04 14.02
N VAL A 82 -1.46 -6.45 15.13
CA VAL A 82 -2.10 -6.48 16.45
C VAL A 82 -2.58 -5.09 16.89
N PHE A 83 -1.87 -4.03 16.48
CA PHE A 83 -2.27 -2.66 16.78
C PHE A 83 -3.14 -2.01 15.69
N ALA A 84 -3.36 -2.66 14.55
CA ALA A 84 -4.15 -2.12 13.44
C ALA A 84 -5.63 -2.45 13.65
N GLY A 85 -6.46 -1.44 14.02
CA GLY A 85 -7.84 -1.67 14.44
C GLY A 85 -8.69 -2.46 13.43
N GLY A 86 -9.06 -1.86 12.30
CA GLY A 86 -9.90 -2.48 11.25
C GLY A 86 -9.15 -3.03 10.03
N GLY A 87 -7.81 -2.97 10.06
CA GLY A 87 -6.92 -3.27 8.93
C GLY A 87 -5.86 -4.32 9.24
N ASP A 88 -6.02 -5.10 10.30
CA ASP A 88 -5.09 -6.13 10.80
C ASP A 88 -4.55 -7.06 9.71
N LEU A 89 -5.42 -7.74 8.97
CA LEU A 89 -5.04 -8.71 7.94
C LEU A 89 -4.25 -8.03 6.80
N MET A 90 -4.71 -6.87 6.35
CA MET A 90 -4.05 -6.14 5.26
C MET A 90 -2.71 -5.56 5.70
N THR A 91 -2.61 -5.13 6.96
CA THR A 91 -1.35 -4.67 7.57
C THR A 91 -0.34 -5.80 7.63
N PHE A 92 -0.76 -7.00 8.06
CA PHE A 92 0.08 -8.18 8.06
C PHE A 92 0.51 -8.57 6.64
N ILE A 93 -0.43 -8.69 5.70
CA ILE A 93 -0.15 -9.07 4.30
C ILE A 93 0.85 -8.08 3.68
N HIS A 94 0.65 -6.77 3.84
CA HIS A 94 1.54 -5.75 3.30
C HIS A 94 2.96 -5.93 3.87
N GLY A 95 3.11 -5.91 5.20
CA GLY A 95 4.44 -5.97 5.82
C GLY A 95 5.16 -7.30 5.58
N ALA A 96 4.46 -8.43 5.71
CA ALA A 96 5.05 -9.75 5.52
C ALA A 96 5.49 -9.96 4.07
N SER A 97 4.65 -9.61 3.09
CA SER A 97 5.01 -9.73 1.67
C SER A 97 6.19 -8.83 1.29
N LEU A 98 6.28 -7.61 1.84
CA LEU A 98 7.42 -6.73 1.61
C LEU A 98 8.70 -7.31 2.22
N SER A 99 8.62 -7.94 3.39
CA SER A 99 9.74 -8.64 4.02
C SER A 99 10.23 -9.81 3.16
N LEU A 100 9.31 -10.57 2.55
CA LEU A 100 9.66 -11.61 1.57
C LEU A 100 10.28 -11.02 0.30
N ALA A 101 9.86 -9.82 -0.13
CA ALA A 101 10.47 -9.16 -1.28
C ALA A 101 11.95 -8.83 -1.02
N VAL A 102 12.26 -8.29 0.16
CA VAL A 102 13.64 -7.98 0.57
C VAL A 102 14.45 -9.27 0.74
N ALA A 103 13.93 -10.27 1.45
CA ALA A 103 14.60 -11.56 1.65
C ALA A 103 14.87 -12.29 0.32
N GLY A 104 13.89 -12.33 -0.58
CA GLY A 104 14.05 -12.90 -1.92
C GLY A 104 15.11 -12.16 -2.74
N SER A 105 15.14 -10.84 -2.65
CA SER A 105 16.17 -10.01 -3.31
C SER A 105 17.57 -10.31 -2.77
N ILE A 106 17.73 -10.44 -1.44
CA ILE A 106 19.00 -10.84 -0.82
C ILE A 106 19.47 -12.17 -1.40
N LEU A 107 18.59 -13.17 -1.52
CA LEU A 107 18.96 -14.48 -2.07
C LEU A 107 19.33 -14.42 -3.56
N LEU A 108 18.80 -13.45 -4.32
CA LEU A 108 19.20 -13.25 -5.72
C LEU A 108 20.61 -12.66 -5.88
N PHE A 109 21.24 -12.14 -4.81
CA PHE A 109 22.65 -11.71 -4.89
C PHE A 109 23.63 -12.87 -5.15
N LYS A 110 23.15 -14.12 -5.14
CA LYS A 110 23.92 -15.30 -5.52
C LYS A 110 24.24 -15.35 -7.03
N GLN A 111 23.53 -14.61 -7.90
CA GLN A 111 23.84 -14.55 -9.34
C GLN A 111 24.73 -13.38 -9.69
N LEU A 112 25.91 -13.68 -10.22
CA LEU A 112 26.29 -13.25 -11.57
C LEU A 112 27.43 -14.11 -12.19
N ASP A 113 27.72 -15.30 -11.64
CA ASP A 113 28.61 -16.26 -12.32
C ASP A 113 27.82 -17.16 -13.29
N PRO A 114 28.16 -17.19 -14.59
CA PRO A 114 27.66 -18.21 -15.50
C PRO A 114 28.25 -19.59 -15.11
N PRO A 115 27.47 -20.70 -15.04
CA PRO A 115 26.17 -20.95 -15.67
C PRO A 115 25.02 -21.20 -14.65
N ASN A 116 25.14 -20.75 -13.40
CA ASN A 116 24.22 -21.17 -12.34
C ASN A 116 22.90 -20.37 -12.39
N ALA A 117 21.82 -21.06 -12.74
CA ALA A 117 20.46 -20.53 -12.77
C ALA A 117 20.03 -19.89 -11.43
N PRO A 118 19.11 -18.90 -11.45
CA PRO A 118 18.58 -18.26 -10.26
C PRO A 118 18.20 -19.20 -9.14
N PRO A 119 18.60 -18.89 -7.87
CA PRO A 119 18.19 -19.73 -6.76
C PRO A 119 16.67 -19.71 -6.74
N THR A 120 16.07 -20.86 -7.03
CA THR A 120 14.62 -21.04 -7.15
C THR A 120 13.89 -20.45 -5.94
N THR A 121 14.49 -20.55 -4.76
CA THR A 121 14.01 -19.95 -3.51
C THR A 121 13.82 -18.44 -3.60
N GLY A 122 14.78 -17.68 -4.15
CA GLY A 122 14.67 -16.22 -4.27
C GLY A 122 13.52 -15.80 -5.18
N ILE A 123 13.33 -16.52 -6.30
CA ILE A 123 12.20 -16.32 -7.21
C ILE A 123 10.86 -16.64 -6.52
N VAL A 124 10.78 -17.77 -5.82
CA VAL A 124 9.58 -18.17 -5.08
C VAL A 124 9.23 -17.15 -3.99
N LEU A 125 10.21 -16.61 -3.26
CA LEU A 125 9.95 -15.56 -2.28
C LEU A 125 9.44 -14.27 -2.93
N LEU A 126 9.90 -13.92 -4.13
CA LEU A 126 9.44 -12.74 -4.88
C LEU A 126 8.05 -12.93 -5.51
N SER A 127 7.58 -14.16 -5.74
CA SER A 127 6.27 -14.37 -6.37
C SER A 127 5.13 -13.91 -5.47
N VAL A 128 5.26 -14.09 -4.15
CA VAL A 128 4.27 -13.65 -3.16
C VAL A 128 4.02 -12.13 -3.24
N PRO A 129 5.02 -11.24 -3.04
CA PRO A 129 4.81 -9.80 -3.19
C PRO A 129 4.45 -9.40 -4.61
N THR A 130 4.85 -10.14 -5.64
CA THR A 130 4.40 -9.87 -7.01
C THR A 130 2.90 -10.08 -7.16
N VAL A 131 2.34 -11.17 -6.62
CA VAL A 131 0.90 -11.43 -6.65
C VAL A 131 0.13 -10.37 -5.87
N VAL A 132 0.61 -10.00 -4.68
CA VAL A 132 -0.01 -8.93 -3.86
C VAL A 132 0.04 -7.58 -4.58
N ALA A 133 1.15 -7.25 -5.26
CA ALA A 133 1.26 -6.05 -6.08
C ALA A 133 0.26 -6.05 -7.25
N ILE A 134 0.11 -7.17 -7.95
CA ILE A 134 -0.86 -7.31 -9.04
C ILE A 134 -2.28 -7.11 -8.51
N TRP A 135 -2.62 -7.75 -7.39
CA TRP A 135 -3.91 -7.57 -6.72
C TRP A 135 -4.15 -6.10 -6.35
N SER A 136 -3.15 -5.44 -5.75
CA SER A 136 -3.20 -4.02 -5.36
C SER A 136 -3.50 -3.13 -6.56
N LEU A 137 -2.81 -3.32 -7.68
CA LEU A 137 -3.01 -2.56 -8.91
C LEU A 137 -4.38 -2.84 -9.54
N ALA A 138 -4.80 -4.11 -9.59
CA ALA A 138 -6.10 -4.51 -10.09
C ALA A 138 -7.25 -3.90 -9.27
N ALA A 139 -7.10 -3.83 -7.94
CA ALA A 139 -8.07 -3.17 -7.06
C ALA A 139 -8.29 -1.70 -7.45
N GLY A 140 -7.24 -0.97 -7.87
CA GLY A 140 -7.40 0.42 -8.31
C GLY A 140 -8.23 0.57 -9.57
N LEU A 141 -8.09 -0.35 -10.53
CA LEU A 141 -8.96 -0.39 -11.71
C LEU A 141 -10.41 -0.67 -11.33
N VAL A 142 -10.62 -1.63 -10.40
CA VAL A 142 -11.96 -1.99 -9.91
C VAL A 142 -12.61 -0.82 -9.17
N VAL A 143 -11.86 -0.12 -8.33
CA VAL A 143 -12.33 1.08 -7.61
C VAL A 143 -12.74 2.18 -8.59
N ALA A 144 -11.90 2.48 -9.58
CA ALA A 144 -12.20 3.48 -10.58
C ALA A 144 -13.46 3.13 -11.39
N ALA A 145 -13.58 1.87 -11.83
CA ALA A 145 -14.73 1.39 -12.59
C ALA A 145 -16.02 1.42 -11.77
N GLN A 146 -15.99 0.96 -10.52
CA GLN A 146 -17.16 0.99 -9.65
C GLN A 146 -17.57 2.41 -9.27
N ALA A 147 -16.62 3.30 -9.01
CA ALA A 147 -16.93 4.70 -8.74
C ALA A 147 -17.66 5.35 -9.91
N GLN A 148 -17.21 5.11 -11.15
CA GLN A 148 -17.90 5.57 -12.34
C GLN A 148 -19.31 4.95 -12.45
N TYR A 149 -19.42 3.64 -12.31
CA TYR A 149 -20.70 2.92 -12.41
C TYR A 149 -21.72 3.41 -11.37
N LEU A 150 -21.35 3.45 -10.09
CA LEU A 150 -22.21 3.86 -8.98
C LEU A 150 -22.55 5.36 -9.02
N SER A 151 -21.67 6.18 -9.61
CA SER A 151 -21.95 7.60 -9.80
C SER A 151 -23.14 7.82 -10.74
N GLY A 152 -23.30 6.95 -11.76
CA GLY A 152 -24.29 7.13 -12.81
C GLY A 152 -24.14 8.49 -13.53
N GLY A 153 -22.91 8.98 -13.68
CA GLY A 153 -22.61 10.29 -14.27
C GLY A 153 -22.73 11.49 -13.32
N ARG A 154 -23.16 11.28 -12.08
CA ARG A 154 -23.22 12.34 -11.06
C ARG A 154 -21.80 12.68 -10.55
N PRO A 155 -21.61 13.90 -9.98
CA PRO A 155 -20.38 14.23 -9.28
C PRO A 155 -20.06 13.18 -8.21
N PHE A 156 -18.79 12.81 -8.09
CA PHE A 156 -18.34 11.91 -7.03
C PHE A 156 -16.94 12.30 -6.53
N CYS A 157 -16.56 11.80 -5.37
CA CYS A 157 -15.18 11.87 -4.88
C CYS A 157 -14.84 10.60 -4.11
N ILE A 158 -13.55 10.29 -4.06
CA ILE A 158 -13.02 9.16 -3.28
C ILE A 158 -12.05 9.74 -2.24
N ALA A 159 -12.22 9.34 -0.98
CA ALA A 159 -11.38 9.78 0.13
C ALA A 159 -10.93 8.60 0.99
N ILE A 160 -9.84 8.79 1.74
CA ILE A 160 -9.48 7.92 2.85
C ILE A 160 -10.19 8.46 4.10
N HIS A 161 -10.99 7.63 4.75
CA HIS A 161 -11.70 8.06 5.95
C HIS A 161 -10.71 8.25 7.12
N GLY A 162 -10.85 9.35 7.84
CA GLY A 162 -9.98 9.74 8.95
C GLY A 162 -8.93 10.81 8.59
N ASP A 163 -8.39 10.83 7.38
CA ASP A 163 -7.45 11.88 6.92
C ASP A 163 -8.15 13.09 6.29
N GLU A 164 -9.48 12.99 6.08
CA GLU A 164 -10.36 14.05 5.54
C GLU A 164 -9.83 14.71 4.27
N LYS A 165 -9.13 13.92 3.43
CA LYS A 165 -8.54 14.41 2.19
C LYS A 165 -8.99 13.54 1.01
N PRO A 166 -9.40 14.16 -0.12
CA PRO A 166 -9.64 13.43 -1.35
C PRO A 166 -8.35 12.76 -1.83
N ILE A 167 -8.50 11.64 -2.51
CA ILE A 167 -7.40 11.03 -3.24
C ILE A 167 -6.95 12.00 -4.34
N ALA A 168 -5.63 12.20 -4.42
CA ALA A 168 -5.02 13.12 -5.38
C ALA A 168 -4.41 12.41 -6.60
N SER A 169 -4.21 11.08 -6.55
CA SER A 169 -3.55 10.35 -7.64
C SER A 169 -4.09 8.95 -7.91
N PHE A 170 -3.85 8.44 -9.12
CA PHE A 170 -4.18 7.08 -9.51
C PHE A 170 -3.43 6.04 -8.68
N ALA A 171 -2.19 6.32 -8.29
CA ALA A 171 -1.42 5.44 -7.39
C ALA A 171 -2.11 5.23 -6.03
N ALA A 172 -2.85 6.23 -5.56
CA ALA A 172 -3.63 6.16 -4.34
C ALA A 172 -4.98 5.42 -4.49
N LEU A 173 -5.32 4.92 -5.70
CA LEU A 173 -6.48 4.02 -5.88
C LEU A 173 -6.13 2.54 -5.64
N ARG A 174 -4.85 2.19 -5.47
CA ARG A 174 -4.47 0.77 -5.33
C ARG A 174 -4.96 0.16 -4.01
N GLY A 175 -5.18 -1.15 -3.99
CA GLY A 175 -5.70 -1.88 -2.84
C GLY A 175 -4.88 -1.70 -1.57
N LEU A 176 -3.54 -1.71 -1.67
CA LEU A 176 -2.65 -1.49 -0.51
C LEU A 176 -2.65 -0.05 0.01
N PHE A 177 -3.29 0.90 -0.66
CA PHE A 177 -3.50 2.26 -0.13
C PHE A 177 -4.84 2.38 0.62
N PHE A 178 -5.77 1.46 0.35
CA PHE A 178 -7.12 1.44 0.90
C PHE A 178 -7.24 0.57 2.14
N TYR A 179 -6.30 0.65 3.07
CA TYR A 179 -6.53 0.12 4.40
C TYR A 179 -6.02 1.09 5.46
N THR A 180 -6.76 1.16 6.56
CA THR A 180 -6.38 2.01 7.69
C THR A 180 -5.26 1.32 8.48
N ASN A 181 -4.19 2.06 8.72
CA ASN A 181 -3.13 1.69 9.67
C ASN A 181 -3.29 2.44 11.01
N ARG A 182 -4.40 3.16 11.20
CA ARG A 182 -4.65 3.86 12.46
C ARG A 182 -4.78 2.85 13.59
N SER A 183 -4.10 3.15 14.69
CA SER A 183 -4.19 2.32 15.88
C SER A 183 -5.59 2.41 16.44
N GLY A 184 -6.23 1.26 16.60
CA GLY A 184 -7.59 1.19 17.11
C GLY A 184 -7.66 0.13 18.19
N TYR A 185 -7.52 0.54 19.45
CA TYR A 185 -7.58 -0.37 20.60
C TYR A 185 -9.04 -0.66 21.02
N LYS A 186 -10.04 0.00 20.43
CA LYS A 186 -11.44 -0.08 20.88
C LYS A 186 -12.37 -0.52 19.76
N ASP A 187 -13.43 -1.24 20.08
CA ASP A 187 -14.48 -1.69 19.13
C ASP A 187 -15.14 -0.54 18.35
N ALA A 188 -15.06 0.70 18.86
CA ALA A 188 -15.47 1.91 18.16
C ALA A 188 -14.60 2.22 16.91
N ASP A 189 -13.40 1.65 16.81
CA ASP A 189 -12.45 1.87 15.72
C ASP A 189 -12.73 0.95 14.50
N ARG A 190 -13.64 -0.03 14.63
CA ARG A 190 -14.22 -0.75 13.48
C ARG A 190 -15.08 0.14 12.58
N TRP A 191 -15.35 1.37 13.02
CA TRP A 191 -16.09 2.39 12.29
C TRP A 191 -15.19 3.23 11.38
N TYR A 192 -13.87 3.03 11.41
CA TYR A 192 -12.96 3.66 10.46
C TYR A 192 -13.02 2.93 9.12
N PHE A 193 -13.69 3.53 8.15
CA PHE A 193 -13.75 3.03 6.78
C PHE A 193 -12.39 3.04 6.10
N HIS A 194 -12.14 2.02 5.29
CA HIS A 194 -10.92 1.87 4.50
C HIS A 194 -10.80 2.96 3.42
N SER A 195 -11.92 3.24 2.76
CA SER A 195 -12.07 4.35 1.82
C SER A 195 -13.55 4.61 1.60
N LEU A 196 -13.88 5.86 1.28
CA LEU A 196 -15.23 6.31 1.02
C LEU A 196 -15.37 6.77 -0.42
N LEU A 197 -16.47 6.37 -1.04
CA LEU A 197 -16.99 6.98 -2.25
C LEU A 197 -18.22 7.81 -1.88
N LEU A 198 -18.16 9.11 -2.15
CA LEU A 198 -19.30 10.02 -2.00
C LEU A 198 -19.82 10.37 -3.39
N VAL A 199 -21.12 10.19 -3.62
CA VAL A 199 -21.78 10.45 -4.91
C VAL A 199 -22.93 11.43 -4.70
N GLY A 200 -22.98 12.47 -5.54
CA GLY A 200 -24.08 13.44 -5.55
C GLY A 200 -23.63 14.82 -5.08
N ASN A 201 -24.50 15.48 -4.33
CA ASN A 201 -24.32 16.82 -3.77
C ASN A 201 -24.83 16.84 -2.33
N ASP A 202 -24.64 17.96 -1.63
CA ASP A 202 -24.95 18.13 -0.21
C ASP A 202 -26.40 17.77 0.18
N LYS A 203 -27.34 17.79 -0.76
CA LYS A 203 -28.77 17.47 -0.52
C LYS A 203 -29.14 16.01 -0.79
N ASN A 204 -28.38 15.30 -1.62
CA ASN A 204 -28.68 13.93 -2.07
C ASN A 204 -27.39 13.09 -2.14
N MET A 205 -26.57 13.18 -1.10
CA MET A 205 -25.29 12.48 -1.04
C MET A 205 -25.52 11.00 -0.71
N ARG A 206 -24.95 10.12 -1.52
CA ARG A 206 -24.85 8.69 -1.23
C ARG A 206 -23.42 8.37 -0.86
N ALA A 207 -23.24 7.70 0.26
CA ALA A 207 -21.94 7.24 0.71
C ALA A 207 -21.81 5.73 0.52
N TYR A 208 -20.62 5.30 0.13
CA TYR A 208 -20.27 3.89 0.02
C TYR A 208 -18.92 3.65 0.69
N ASN A 209 -18.78 2.50 1.35
CA ASN A 209 -17.52 2.05 1.91
C ASN A 209 -16.84 1.04 0.99
N TRP A 210 -15.53 1.18 0.80
CA TRP A 210 -14.74 0.16 0.13
C TRP A 210 -14.58 -1.09 1.01
N SER A 211 -14.92 -2.26 0.48
CA SER A 211 -14.67 -3.56 1.09
C SER A 211 -13.50 -4.25 0.39
N PRO A 212 -12.29 -4.31 1.01
CA PRO A 212 -11.16 -5.03 0.43
C PRO A 212 -11.46 -6.51 0.19
N ARG A 213 -12.27 -7.13 1.07
CA ARG A 213 -12.64 -8.55 0.99
C ARG A 213 -13.53 -8.85 -0.22
N HIS A 214 -14.50 -8.00 -0.49
CA HIS A 214 -15.46 -8.21 -1.59
C HIS A 214 -15.06 -7.46 -2.87
N MET A 215 -13.97 -6.68 -2.82
CA MET A 215 -13.48 -5.85 -3.92
C MET A 215 -14.59 -4.95 -4.48
N ARG A 216 -15.38 -4.33 -3.60
CA ARG A 216 -16.50 -3.47 -4.02
C ARG A 216 -16.85 -2.37 -3.03
N PHE A 217 -17.59 -1.39 -3.53
CA PHE A 217 -18.22 -0.36 -2.72
C PHE A 217 -19.58 -0.85 -2.19
N ASP A 218 -19.70 -0.95 -0.87
CA ASP A 218 -20.95 -1.28 -0.17
C ASP A 218 -21.67 0.01 0.25
N TYR A 219 -22.97 0.09 -0.02
CA TYR A 219 -23.78 1.27 0.31
C TYR A 219 -23.92 1.48 1.82
N LEU A 220 -23.80 2.73 2.26
CA LEU A 220 -23.98 3.14 3.64
C LEU A 220 -25.39 3.73 3.81
N ALA A 221 -26.28 2.98 4.48
CA ALA A 221 -27.68 3.37 4.65
C ALA A 221 -27.88 4.59 5.56
N ASP A 222 -27.12 4.66 6.66
CA ASP A 222 -27.22 5.71 7.68
C ASP A 222 -25.86 6.42 7.87
N PRO A 223 -25.44 7.28 6.92
CA PRO A 223 -24.13 7.94 6.96
C PRO A 223 -23.94 8.85 8.19
N ASP A 224 -25.02 9.38 8.76
CA ASP A 224 -24.97 10.34 9.87
C ASP A 224 -24.73 9.69 11.24
N ARG A 225 -24.73 8.35 11.33
CA ARG A 225 -24.42 7.63 12.58
C ARG A 225 -22.92 7.50 12.85
N MET A 226 -22.09 8.08 12.01
CA MET A 226 -20.63 7.96 12.08
C MET A 226 -20.03 8.98 13.03
N LEU A 227 -18.94 8.58 13.70
CA LEU A 227 -18.21 9.44 14.65
C LEU A 227 -17.55 10.65 13.96
N VAL A 228 -17.22 10.53 12.67
CA VAL A 228 -16.67 11.60 11.84
C VAL A 228 -17.63 11.84 10.68
N GLY A 229 -18.03 13.10 10.48
CA GLY A 229 -18.98 13.47 9.43
C GLY A 229 -18.45 13.13 8.05
N LEU A 230 -19.18 12.32 7.28
CA LEU A 230 -18.76 11.91 5.93
C LEU A 230 -18.62 13.08 4.96
N GLN A 231 -19.40 14.13 5.17
CA GLN A 231 -19.47 15.29 4.28
C GLN A 231 -18.17 16.13 4.32
N SER A 232 -17.36 16.03 5.37
CA SER A 232 -16.05 16.68 5.43
C SER A 232 -14.95 15.91 4.70
N ALA A 233 -15.17 14.64 4.33
CA ALA A 233 -14.10 13.79 3.81
C ALA A 233 -13.59 14.24 2.42
N CYS A 234 -14.50 14.65 1.54
CA CYS A 234 -14.20 15.29 0.26
C CYS A 234 -15.46 15.89 -0.38
N VAL A 235 -15.26 16.83 -1.31
CA VAL A 235 -16.35 17.40 -2.11
C VAL A 235 -16.47 16.64 -3.44
N PRO A 236 -17.63 16.06 -3.78
CA PRO A 236 -17.89 15.44 -5.07
C PRO A 236 -17.63 16.39 -6.25
N LYS A 237 -16.95 15.90 -7.29
CA LYS A 237 -16.66 16.68 -8.51
C LYS A 237 -17.07 15.91 -9.76
N ILE A 238 -17.49 16.63 -10.79
CA ILE A 238 -17.68 16.06 -12.13
C ILE A 238 -16.31 15.58 -12.62
N ALA A 239 -16.27 14.40 -13.25
CA ALA A 239 -15.06 13.84 -13.84
C ALA A 239 -13.86 13.73 -12.88
N PHE A 240 -14.10 13.47 -11.59
CA PHE A 240 -13.08 13.36 -10.53
C PHE A 240 -11.81 12.61 -10.96
N LEU A 241 -11.95 11.43 -11.58
CA LEU A 241 -10.81 10.61 -12.01
C LEU A 241 -9.89 11.30 -13.04
N ARG A 242 -10.40 12.24 -13.84
CA ARG A 242 -9.58 12.99 -14.82
C ARG A 242 -8.65 14.01 -14.16
N TYR A 243 -8.94 14.39 -12.92
CA TYR A 243 -8.14 15.34 -12.15
C TYR A 243 -7.08 14.67 -11.27
N LEU A 244 -7.02 13.33 -11.28
CA LEU A 244 -5.99 12.59 -10.55
C LEU A 244 -4.67 12.66 -11.33
N SER A 245 -3.58 12.97 -10.62
CA SER A 245 -2.24 12.76 -11.17
C SER A 245 -1.95 11.27 -11.30
N LEU A 246 -0.98 10.90 -12.14
CA LEU A 246 -0.53 9.50 -12.20
C LEU A 246 0.12 9.05 -10.88
N PHE A 247 0.85 9.96 -10.23
CA PHE A 247 1.53 9.76 -8.95
C PHE A 247 1.14 10.86 -7.97
#